data_AF-A5G467-F1
#
_entry.id   AF-A5G467-F1
#
_cell.length_a   1.000
_cell.length_b   1.000
_cell.length_c   1.000
_cell.angle_alpha   90.00
_cell.angle_beta   90.00
_cell.angle_gamma   90.00
#
_symmetry.space_group_name_H-M   'P 1'
#
loop_
_entity.id
_entity.type
_entity.pdbx_description
1 polymer ?
#
loop_
_entity_poly.entity_id
_entity_poly.type
_entity_poly.pdbx_seq_one_letter_code
_entity_poly.pdbx_strand_id
1 'polypeptide(L)'
;MKKIVLSFLLTVVFAVPAFSEMKDMPMREHREGYGQMMEMGNMDKMGDMMGMCIEHADKMGLTDDQIMKMKPLHREMQKKHARFKADLKIAEIELMEIMEVKDFDLEKASSAVKKIEEIKTAHHLEMLKAMKEMRTILTDEQFKKMKKMMFMKMGEKKPAKRMMKKQ
;
A
#
# COMPACT_ATOMS: atom_id res chain seq x y z
N MET A 1 -49.53 -28.42 -58.66
CA MET A 1 -49.52 -28.64 -57.19
C MET A 1 -48.30 -27.93 -56.61
N LYS A 2 -48.50 -26.73 -56.06
CA LYS A 2 -47.43 -25.82 -55.59
C LYS A 2 -47.14 -26.12 -54.11
N LYS A 3 -45.88 -26.39 -53.78
CA LYS A 3 -45.42 -26.65 -52.41
C LYS A 3 -45.31 -25.33 -51.64
N ILE A 4 -45.95 -25.29 -50.49
CA ILE A 4 -45.88 -24.22 -49.48
C ILE A 4 -44.68 -24.51 -48.59
N VAL A 5 -43.75 -23.58 -48.47
CA VAL A 5 -42.95 -23.38 -47.25
C VAL A 5 -42.78 -21.88 -47.07
N LEU A 6 -43.62 -21.31 -46.20
CA LEU A 6 -43.61 -19.91 -45.81
C LEU A 6 -42.60 -19.75 -44.67
N SER A 7 -41.42 -19.20 -44.98
CA SER A 7 -40.36 -18.94 -44.01
C SER A 7 -40.62 -17.62 -43.28
N PHE A 8 -40.93 -17.68 -41.99
CA PHE A 8 -41.01 -16.52 -41.10
C PHE A 8 -39.59 -16.15 -40.66
N LEU A 9 -39.01 -15.14 -41.30
CA LEU A 9 -37.72 -14.57 -40.91
C LEU A 9 -37.96 -13.51 -39.82
N LEU A 10 -37.67 -13.89 -38.57
CA LEU A 10 -37.73 -13.00 -37.42
C LEU A 10 -36.55 -12.01 -37.48
N THR A 11 -36.87 -10.73 -37.63
CA THR A 11 -35.91 -9.62 -37.60
C THR A 11 -35.50 -9.32 -36.16
N VAL A 12 -34.21 -9.49 -35.83
CA VAL A 12 -33.64 -8.92 -34.61
C VAL A 12 -32.66 -7.82 -35.01
N VAL A 13 -33.14 -6.58 -34.89
CA VAL A 13 -32.32 -5.37 -35.03
C VAL A 13 -31.58 -5.18 -33.70
N PHE A 14 -30.30 -5.58 -33.64
CA PHE A 14 -29.43 -5.12 -32.56
C PHE A 14 -28.93 -3.72 -32.91
N ALA A 15 -29.57 -2.70 -32.34
CA ALA A 15 -28.98 -1.37 -32.26
C ALA A 15 -27.76 -1.46 -31.32
N VAL A 16 -26.56 -1.32 -31.88
CA VAL A 16 -25.32 -1.14 -31.10
C VAL A 16 -25.24 0.35 -30.75
N PRO A 17 -25.38 0.77 -29.47
CA PRO A 17 -25.10 2.15 -29.12
C PRO A 17 -23.59 2.38 -29.15
N ALA A 18 -23.23 3.48 -29.81
CA ALA A 18 -21.88 3.95 -30.05
C ALA A 18 -21.09 4.15 -28.74
N PHE A 19 -20.01 3.39 -28.59
CA PHE A 19 -18.91 3.70 -27.67
C PHE A 19 -17.78 4.33 -28.48
N SER A 20 -17.81 5.66 -28.66
CA SER A 20 -16.59 6.46 -28.75
C SER A 20 -16.92 7.95 -28.78
N GLU A 21 -17.10 8.55 -27.61
CA GLU A 21 -16.85 9.99 -27.43
C GLU A 21 -16.67 10.27 -25.93
N MET A 22 -15.52 9.88 -25.39
CA MET A 22 -15.06 10.40 -24.11
C MET A 22 -14.54 11.82 -24.38
N LYS A 23 -15.47 12.79 -24.32
CA LYS A 23 -15.16 14.21 -24.41
C LYS A 23 -14.18 14.59 -23.31
N ASP A 24 -13.18 15.39 -23.68
CA ASP A 24 -12.22 16.03 -22.81
C ASP A 24 -12.87 16.55 -21.52
N MET A 25 -12.62 15.87 -20.41
CA MET A 25 -12.93 16.42 -19.10
C MET A 25 -11.74 17.27 -18.66
N PRO A 26 -11.90 18.59 -18.47
CA PRO A 26 -10.86 19.39 -17.83
C PRO A 26 -10.67 18.86 -16.42
N MET A 27 -9.45 18.41 -16.11
CA MET A 27 -9.00 18.04 -14.78
C MET A 27 -9.29 19.20 -13.84
N ARG A 28 -10.40 19.12 -13.11
CA ARG A 28 -10.72 20.06 -12.03
C ARG A 28 -9.58 19.99 -11.02
N GLU A 29 -9.09 21.18 -10.64
CA GLU A 29 -8.10 21.39 -9.60
C GLU A 29 -8.29 20.42 -8.44
N HIS A 30 -7.22 19.68 -8.15
CA HIS A 30 -7.14 18.78 -7.01
C HIS A 30 -7.12 19.65 -5.75
N ARG A 31 -8.31 19.90 -5.20
CA ARG A 31 -8.49 20.59 -3.94
C ARG A 31 -7.83 19.73 -2.86
N GLU A 32 -6.70 20.21 -2.36
CA GLU A 32 -5.99 19.65 -1.22
C GLU A 32 -6.93 19.55 -0.01
N GLY A 33 -7.18 18.33 0.47
CA GLY A 33 -8.02 18.15 1.66
C GLY A 33 -8.31 16.69 1.97
N TYR A 34 -7.58 16.15 2.95
CA TYR A 34 -7.95 14.97 3.75
C TYR A 34 -8.40 13.72 2.97
N GLY A 35 -7.44 12.93 2.47
CA GLY A 35 -7.83 11.61 1.95
C GLY A 35 -6.81 10.83 1.15
N GLN A 36 -5.51 11.13 1.21
CA GLN A 36 -4.52 10.18 0.69
C GLN A 36 -4.48 8.98 1.64
N MET A 37 -5.28 7.96 1.29
CA MET A 37 -5.08 6.62 1.82
C MET A 37 -3.61 6.28 1.64
N MET A 38 -2.96 5.91 2.76
CA MET A 38 -1.61 5.38 2.74
C MET A 38 -1.62 4.17 1.81
N GLU A 39 -1.03 4.32 0.63
CA GLU A 39 -0.76 3.19 -0.26
C GLU A 39 -0.08 2.10 0.57
N MET A 40 -0.59 0.86 0.53
CA MET A 40 -0.12 -0.22 1.41
C MET A 40 1.40 -0.45 1.34
N GLY A 41 2.05 -0.11 0.22
CA GLY A 41 3.50 -0.14 0.07
C GLY A 41 4.30 0.82 0.98
N ASN A 42 3.64 1.76 1.68
CA ASN A 42 4.27 2.62 2.67
C ASN A 42 4.13 2.12 4.12
N MET A 43 3.50 0.96 4.36
CA MET A 43 3.40 0.38 5.71
C MET A 43 4.77 0.01 6.29
N ASP A 44 5.75 -0.34 5.45
CA ASP A 44 7.14 -0.58 5.90
C ASP A 44 7.83 0.69 6.42
N LYS A 45 7.48 1.86 5.87
CA LYS A 45 7.99 3.16 6.35
C LYS A 45 7.33 3.60 7.66
N MET A 46 6.31 2.86 8.11
CA MET A 46 5.55 3.15 9.32
C MET A 46 6.23 2.66 10.60
N GLY A 47 7.07 1.62 10.50
CA GLY A 47 7.90 1.18 11.63
C GLY A 47 8.80 2.29 12.16
N ASP A 48 9.22 3.20 11.28
CA ASP A 48 10.03 4.38 11.58
C ASP A 48 9.24 5.53 12.22
N MET A 49 7.91 5.43 12.32
CA MET A 49 7.08 6.47 12.93
C MET A 49 7.28 6.58 14.44
N MET A 50 7.36 5.44 15.11
CA MET A 50 7.66 5.37 16.55
C MET A 50 9.05 5.90 16.84
N GLY A 51 10.04 5.49 16.02
CA GLY A 51 11.41 5.99 16.10
C GLY A 51 11.49 7.51 16.00
N MET A 52 10.80 8.08 15.01
CA MET A 52 10.72 9.53 14.81
C MET A 52 10.09 10.27 16.01
N CYS A 53 9.02 9.73 16.60
CA CYS A 53 8.44 10.32 17.81
C CYS A 53 9.43 10.35 18.99
N ILE A 54 10.20 9.28 19.17
CA ILE A 54 11.22 9.18 20.23
C ILE A 54 12.40 10.12 19.93
N GLU A 55 12.86 10.18 18.69
CA GLU A 55 13.96 11.08 18.25
C GLU A 55 13.58 12.56 18.40
N HIS A 56 12.30 12.89 18.27
CA HIS A 56 11.77 14.24 18.42
C HIS A 56 10.95 14.40 19.72
N ALA A 57 11.33 13.69 20.78
CA ALA A 57 10.61 13.69 22.07
C ALA A 57 10.36 15.10 22.60
N ASP A 58 11.35 15.99 22.56
CA ASP A 58 11.22 17.39 23.02
C ASP A 58 10.20 18.18 22.20
N LYS A 59 10.25 18.06 20.88
CA LYS A 59 9.30 18.73 19.96
C LYS A 59 7.88 18.17 20.11
N MET A 60 7.78 16.89 20.42
CA MET A 60 6.53 16.21 20.72
C MET A 60 6.01 16.58 22.12
N GLY A 61 6.88 16.98 23.05
CA GLY A 61 6.56 17.13 24.46
C GLY A 61 6.25 15.79 25.11
N LEU A 62 7.01 14.73 24.78
CA LEU A 62 6.87 13.42 25.41
C LEU A 62 7.39 13.46 26.85
N THR A 63 6.67 12.82 27.76
CA THR A 63 7.16 12.62 29.14
C THR A 63 8.13 11.44 29.22
N ASP A 64 8.94 11.38 30.27
CA ASP A 64 9.84 10.26 30.53
C ASP A 64 9.09 8.91 30.60
N ASP A 65 7.91 8.91 31.21
CA ASP A 65 7.04 7.72 31.29
C ASP A 65 6.58 7.25 29.90
N GLN A 66 6.24 8.18 29.00
CA GLN A 66 5.87 7.84 27.63
C GLN A 66 7.06 7.27 26.87
N ILE A 67 8.23 7.90 26.99
CA ILE A 67 9.48 7.43 26.35
C ILE A 67 9.86 6.03 26.86
N MET A 68 9.74 5.79 28.17
CA MET A 68 10.03 4.50 28.80
C MET A 68 9.11 3.38 28.28
N LYS A 69 7.85 3.69 27.96
CA LYS A 69 6.90 2.74 27.33
C LYS A 69 7.16 2.55 25.83
N MET A 70 7.51 3.62 25.11
CA MET A 70 7.69 3.59 23.65
C MET A 70 8.98 2.89 23.22
N LYS A 71 10.09 3.06 23.94
CA LYS A 71 11.39 2.45 23.61
C LYS A 71 11.35 0.92 23.46
N PRO A 72 10.83 0.13 24.42
CA PRO A 72 10.77 -1.32 24.28
C PRO A 72 9.84 -1.74 23.13
N LEU A 73 8.68 -1.08 22.99
CA LEU A 73 7.76 -1.34 21.89
C LEU A 73 8.44 -1.12 20.52
N HIS A 74 9.17 -0.01 20.36
CA HIS A 74 9.94 0.27 19.14
C HIS A 74 10.99 -0.80 18.84
N ARG A 75 11.74 -1.24 19.86
CA ARG A 75 12.75 -2.31 19.70
C ARG A 75 12.12 -3.63 19.27
N GLU A 76 10.98 -4.00 19.86
CA GLU A 76 10.27 -5.21 19.46
C GLU A 76 9.71 -5.10 18.03
N MET A 77 9.21 -3.94 17.63
CA MET A 77 8.82 -3.69 16.23
C MET A 77 10.01 -3.86 15.27
N GLN A 78 11.18 -3.31 15.60
CA GLN A 78 12.39 -3.43 14.78
C GLN A 78 12.82 -4.90 14.62
N LYS A 79 12.80 -5.69 15.71
CA LYS A 79 13.12 -7.12 15.67
C LYS A 79 12.12 -7.88 14.77
N LYS A 80 10.83 -7.63 14.92
CA LYS A 80 9.78 -8.24 14.11
C LYS A 80 9.91 -7.88 12.63
N HIS A 81 10.18 -6.62 12.33
CA HIS A 81 10.39 -6.16 10.96
C HIS A 81 11.65 -6.77 10.32
N ALA A 82 12.74 -6.94 11.09
CA ALA A 82 13.92 -7.64 10.61
C ALA A 82 13.64 -9.12 10.27
N ARG A 83 12.89 -9.82 11.13
CA ARG A 83 12.45 -11.20 10.86
C ARG A 83 11.55 -11.28 9.63
N PHE A 84 10.55 -10.41 9.54
CA PHE A 84 9.69 -10.30 8.37
C PHE A 84 10.48 -10.16 7.08
N LYS A 85 11.48 -9.25 7.03
CA LYS A 85 12.32 -9.08 5.85
C LYS A 85 13.11 -10.34 5.49
N ALA A 86 13.62 -11.05 6.49
CA ALA A 86 14.33 -12.30 6.27
C ALA A 86 13.39 -13.38 5.73
N ASP A 87 12.25 -13.60 6.40
CA ASP A 87 11.27 -14.63 6.04
C ASP A 87 10.67 -14.37 4.65
N LEU A 88 10.33 -13.11 4.35
CA LEU A 88 9.86 -12.69 3.03
C LEU A 88 10.92 -12.98 1.97
N LYS A 89 12.19 -12.61 2.23
CA LYS A 89 13.26 -12.82 1.26
C LYS A 89 13.52 -14.30 0.99
N ILE A 90 13.45 -15.14 2.03
CA ILE A 90 13.56 -16.59 1.89
C ILE A 90 12.42 -17.12 1.02
N ALA A 91 11.16 -16.75 1.31
CA ALA A 91 10.01 -17.21 0.52
C ALA A 91 10.06 -16.75 -0.95
N GLU A 92 10.58 -15.55 -1.22
CA GLU A 92 10.84 -15.08 -2.59
C GLU A 92 11.92 -15.90 -3.30
N ILE A 93 12.99 -16.30 -2.60
CA ILE A 93 14.03 -17.18 -3.15
C ILE A 93 13.45 -18.56 -3.45
N GLU A 94 12.69 -19.15 -2.54
CA GLU A 94 12.00 -20.43 -2.74
C GLU A 94 11.08 -20.39 -4.00
N LEU A 95 10.36 -19.28 -4.21
CA LEU A 95 9.56 -19.10 -5.43
C LEU A 95 10.44 -19.03 -6.69
N MET A 96 11.56 -18.29 -6.64
CA MET A 96 12.49 -18.20 -7.77
C MET A 96 13.10 -19.56 -8.13
N GLU A 97 13.44 -20.38 -7.14
CA GLU A 97 13.94 -21.74 -7.36
C GLU A 97 12.91 -22.64 -8.05
N ILE A 98 11.63 -22.56 -7.65
CA ILE A 98 10.55 -23.27 -8.33
C ILE A 98 10.46 -22.87 -9.81
N MET A 99 10.60 -21.58 -10.09
CA MET A 99 10.45 -20.98 -11.43
C MET A 99 11.71 -21.05 -12.30
N GLU A 100 12.82 -21.62 -11.81
CA GLU A 100 14.10 -21.66 -12.54
C GLU A 100 14.04 -22.48 -13.83
N VAL A 101 13.16 -23.49 -13.87
CA VAL A 101 12.97 -24.37 -15.03
C VAL A 101 11.89 -23.84 -15.98
N LYS A 102 12.01 -24.17 -17.28
CA LYS A 102 11.09 -23.70 -18.33
C LYS A 102 9.62 -24.12 -18.11
N ASP A 103 9.41 -25.34 -17.63
CA ASP A 103 8.09 -25.91 -17.34
C ASP A 103 7.99 -26.17 -15.84
N PHE A 104 7.83 -25.10 -15.06
CA PHE A 104 7.74 -25.18 -13.61
C PHE A 104 6.38 -25.65 -13.14
N ASP A 105 6.32 -26.23 -11.95
CA ASP A 105 5.10 -26.68 -11.32
C ASP A 105 4.26 -25.48 -10.84
N LEU A 106 3.17 -25.19 -11.56
CA LEU A 106 2.29 -24.05 -11.28
C LEU A 106 1.61 -24.16 -9.91
N GLU A 107 1.30 -25.36 -9.44
CA GLU A 107 0.67 -25.54 -8.12
C GLU A 107 1.67 -25.20 -7.00
N LYS A 108 2.92 -25.65 -7.13
CA LYS A 108 3.99 -25.27 -6.20
C LYS A 108 4.26 -23.76 -6.21
N ALA A 109 4.35 -23.14 -7.39
CA ALA A 109 4.53 -21.70 -7.51
C ALA A 109 3.36 -20.94 -6.87
N SER A 110 2.12 -21.39 -7.10
CA SER A 110 0.92 -20.80 -6.51
C SER A 110 0.90 -20.91 -4.99
N SER A 111 1.34 -22.04 -4.43
CA SER A 111 1.49 -22.22 -2.98
C SER A 111 2.56 -21.30 -2.40
N ALA A 112 3.71 -21.15 -3.06
CA ALA A 112 4.77 -20.24 -2.63
C ALA A 112 4.33 -18.77 -2.65
N VAL A 113 3.57 -18.34 -3.68
CA VAL A 113 2.96 -17.00 -3.71
C VAL A 113 2.00 -16.78 -2.55
N LYS A 114 1.14 -17.76 -2.22
CA LYS A 114 0.24 -17.65 -1.05
C LYS A 114 1.02 -17.47 0.26
N LYS A 115 2.10 -18.24 0.46
CA LYS A 115 2.99 -18.11 1.62
C LYS A 115 3.60 -16.70 1.72
N ILE A 116 4.06 -16.13 0.60
CA ILE A 116 4.58 -14.75 0.55
C ILE A 116 3.51 -13.75 1.01
N GLU A 117 2.28 -13.87 0.51
CA GLU A 117 1.20 -12.96 0.87
C GLU A 117 0.71 -13.15 2.32
N GLU A 118 0.76 -14.37 2.86
CA GLU A 118 0.52 -14.65 4.28
C GLU A 118 1.56 -13.96 5.17
N ILE A 119 2.85 -14.03 4.82
CA ILE A 119 3.93 -13.35 5.54
C ILE A 119 3.71 -11.82 5.54
N LYS A 120 3.38 -11.23 4.38
CA LYS A 120 3.06 -9.79 4.28
C LYS A 120 1.84 -9.41 5.10
N THR A 121 0.78 -10.22 5.04
CA THR A 121 -0.45 -9.99 5.79
C THR A 121 -0.19 -10.01 7.30
N ALA A 122 0.54 -11.02 7.77
CA ALA A 122 0.92 -11.13 9.17
C ALA A 122 1.71 -9.88 9.62
N HIS A 123 2.70 -9.44 8.84
CA HIS A 123 3.48 -8.25 9.14
C HIS A 123 2.61 -6.98 9.22
N HIS A 124 1.74 -6.74 8.25
CA HIS A 124 0.85 -5.58 8.25
C HIS A 124 -0.10 -5.58 9.45
N LEU A 125 -0.62 -6.74 9.86
CA LEU A 125 -1.45 -6.84 11.05
C LEU A 125 -0.67 -6.51 12.33
N GLU A 126 0.59 -6.93 12.43
CA GLU A 126 1.44 -6.54 13.56
C GLU A 126 1.73 -5.04 13.59
N MET A 127 1.99 -4.43 12.43
CA MET A 127 2.20 -2.98 12.33
C MET A 127 0.95 -2.21 12.73
N LEU A 128 -0.25 -2.65 12.32
CA LEU A 128 -1.51 -2.04 12.75
C LEU A 128 -1.71 -2.10 14.27
N LYS A 129 -1.38 -3.24 14.91
CA LYS A 129 -1.44 -3.38 16.37
C LYS A 129 -0.48 -2.42 17.05
N ALA A 130 0.77 -2.38 16.62
CA ALA A 130 1.77 -1.49 17.19
C ALA A 130 1.44 0.00 16.99
N MET A 131 0.85 0.36 15.84
CA MET A 131 0.34 1.71 15.59
C MET A 131 -0.77 2.08 16.55
N LYS A 132 -1.71 1.16 16.80
CA LYS A 132 -2.79 1.39 17.77
C LYS A 132 -2.20 1.60 19.16
N GLU A 133 -1.28 0.74 19.58
CA GLU A 133 -0.62 0.82 20.88
C GLU A 133 0.15 2.14 21.07
N MET A 134 0.96 2.53 20.09
CA MET A 134 1.65 3.83 20.08
C MET A 134 0.68 4.99 20.32
N ARG A 135 -0.45 5.00 19.61
CA ARG A 135 -1.45 6.07 19.73
C ARG A 135 -2.08 6.14 21.11
N THR A 136 -2.16 5.02 21.84
CA THR A 136 -2.66 5.02 23.22
C THR A 136 -1.66 5.60 24.23
N ILE A 137 -0.37 5.65 23.88
CA ILE A 137 0.66 6.27 24.72
C ILE A 137 0.64 7.79 24.58
N LEU A 138 0.30 8.30 23.40
CA LEU A 138 0.26 9.74 23.09
C LEU A 138 -1.02 10.39 23.61
N THR A 139 -0.91 11.66 24.01
CA THR A 139 -2.07 12.53 24.18
C THR A 139 -2.65 12.96 22.83
N ASP A 140 -3.88 13.47 22.81
CA ASP A 140 -4.50 13.99 21.58
C ASP A 140 -3.68 15.10 20.92
N GLU A 141 -3.03 15.96 21.71
CA GLU A 141 -2.18 17.02 21.19
C GLU A 141 -0.90 16.45 20.56
N GLN A 142 -0.25 15.51 21.24
CA GLN A 142 0.93 14.81 20.71
C GLN A 142 0.58 14.03 19.44
N PHE A 143 -0.58 13.36 19.39
CA PHE A 143 -1.07 12.67 18.20
C PHE A 143 -1.28 13.62 17.02
N LYS A 144 -1.80 14.83 17.25
CA LYS A 144 -1.90 15.88 16.21
C LYS A 144 -0.51 16.32 15.73
N LYS A 145 0.47 16.51 16.62
CA LYS A 145 1.86 16.84 16.24
C LYS A 145 2.49 15.72 15.41
N MET A 146 2.32 14.47 15.85
CA MET A 146 2.76 13.28 15.14
C MET A 146 2.21 13.21 13.71
N LYS A 147 0.90 13.44 13.52
CA LYS A 147 0.29 13.48 12.18
C LYS A 147 0.95 14.52 11.28
N LYS A 148 1.20 15.73 11.79
CA LYS A 148 1.84 16.81 11.01
C LYS A 148 3.25 16.41 10.54
N MET A 149 4.05 15.82 11.42
CA MET A 149 5.40 15.36 11.08
C MET A 149 5.37 14.25 10.01
N MET A 150 4.36 13.38 10.05
CA MET A 150 4.18 12.34 9.04
C MET A 150 3.94 12.90 7.62
N PHE A 151 3.11 13.94 7.50
CA PHE A 151 2.82 14.57 6.21
C PHE A 151 4.05 15.27 5.62
N MET A 152 4.91 15.87 6.45
CA MET A 152 6.14 16.51 5.98
C MET A 152 7.10 15.48 5.37
N LYS A 153 7.31 14.33 6.05
CA LYS A 153 8.23 13.28 5.59
C LYS A 153 7.76 12.55 4.32
N MET A 154 6.45 12.54 4.04
CA MET A 154 5.85 11.96 2.84
C MET A 154 5.72 12.96 1.66
N GLY A 155 5.73 14.26 1.94
CA GLY A 155 5.59 15.34 0.95
C GLY A 155 6.89 15.74 0.23
N GLU A 156 8.06 15.32 0.70
CA GLU A 156 9.36 15.63 0.07
C GLU A 156 9.67 14.76 -1.17
N LYS A 157 8.70 14.57 -2.08
CA LYS A 157 9.06 14.22 -3.46
C LYS A 157 9.66 15.46 -4.10
N LYS A 158 11.00 15.58 -4.10
CA LYS A 158 11.73 16.61 -4.85
C LYS A 158 11.12 16.71 -6.26
N PRO A 159 10.66 17.88 -6.74
CA PRO A 159 10.17 17.98 -8.10
C PRO A 159 11.34 17.63 -9.03
N ALA A 160 11.17 16.58 -9.83
CA ALA A 160 12.10 16.25 -10.91
C ALA A 160 12.25 17.52 -11.75
N LYS A 161 13.45 18.11 -11.73
CA LYS A 161 13.80 19.25 -12.60
C LYS A 161 13.47 18.82 -14.03
N ARG A 162 12.36 19.33 -14.59
CA ARG A 162 12.08 19.27 -16.03
C ARG A 162 13.26 19.96 -16.71
N MET A 163 14.20 19.17 -17.23
CA MET A 163 15.19 19.66 -18.18
C MET A 163 14.44 19.95 -19.48
N MET A 164 13.81 21.12 -19.58
CA MET A 164 13.55 21.74 -20.87
C MET A 164 14.89 22.32 -21.35
N LYS A 165 15.71 21.50 -22.00
CA LYS A 165 16.63 22.03 -23.00
C LYS A 165 15.80 22.26 -24.25
N LYS A 166 15.31 23.49 -24.42
CA LYS A 166 15.11 24.05 -25.75
C LYS A 166 16.46 24.59 -26.20
N GLN A 167 17.02 23.99 -27.23
CA GLN A 167 17.71 24.67 -28.34
C GLN A 167 17.89 23.66 -29.47
#